data_AF-A0A3D4P8H0-F1
#
_entry.id   AF-A0A3D4P8H0-F1
#
_cell.length_a   1.000
_cell.length_b   1.000
_cell.length_c   1.000
_cell.angle_alpha   90.00
_cell.angle_beta   90.00
_cell.angle_gamma   90.00
#
_symmetry.space_group_name_H-M   'P 1'
#
loop_
_entity.id
_entity.type
_entity.pdbx_description
1 polymer ?
#
loop_
_entity_poly.entity_id
_entity_poly.type
_entity_poly.pdbx_seq_one_letter_code
_entity_poly.pdbx_strand_id
1 'polypeptide(L)'
;MFRNRVCVNFIIALTVFSISGSLIAEDRATGWTADSEMVKKFESRSSSNNGGRDFIYSEKKVPEYSLPDILTTNSGEKVTAVKEWESTRRPEILELFRRHVYGRNPVRRPEQMSFDVYDVDPEAMDGKATRKQVKITFKNNGKSLLVNVVIFIPNDAEHPVPAFLLICNRDKTNIDPTRENKIEYWPAEDIVARGYAAVAFHNADVDPDNYDKFQNGIHALYDEGERHDDAWATLAAWAW
;
A
#
# COMPACT_ATOMS: atom_id res chain seq x y z
N MET A 1 -53.32 -19.69 -73.15
CA MET A 1 -52.44 -20.84 -73.47
C MET A 1 -51.50 -21.03 -72.29
N PHE A 2 -51.82 -21.98 -71.40
CA PHE A 2 -51.11 -22.22 -70.14
C PHE A 2 -49.69 -22.73 -70.39
N ARG A 3 -48.68 -22.10 -69.78
CA ARG A 3 -47.36 -22.72 -69.56
C ARG A 3 -46.83 -22.27 -68.21
N ASN A 4 -46.91 -23.19 -67.25
CA ASN A 4 -46.23 -23.16 -65.96
C ASN A 4 -44.74 -22.91 -66.15
N ARG A 5 -44.17 -21.97 -65.40
CA ARG A 5 -42.74 -21.91 -65.14
C ARG A 5 -42.52 -21.90 -63.62
N VAL A 6 -41.88 -22.97 -63.19
CA VAL A 6 -41.48 -23.31 -61.84
C VAL A 6 -40.39 -22.34 -61.38
N CYS A 7 -40.58 -21.72 -60.21
CA CYS A 7 -39.55 -20.99 -59.50
C CYS A 7 -38.52 -21.98 -58.94
N VAL A 8 -37.25 -21.81 -59.32
CA VAL A 8 -36.12 -22.50 -58.69
C VAL A 8 -35.40 -21.46 -57.83
N ASN A 9 -35.60 -21.52 -56.52
CA ASN A 9 -34.83 -20.76 -55.54
C ASN A 9 -33.48 -21.46 -55.33
N PHE A 10 -32.39 -20.79 -55.67
CA PHE A 10 -31.05 -21.20 -55.27
C PHE A 10 -30.84 -20.84 -53.79
N ILE A 11 -30.82 -21.83 -52.91
CA ILE A 11 -30.36 -21.68 -51.54
C ILE A 11 -28.83 -21.86 -51.54
N ILE A 12 -28.10 -20.76 -51.36
CA ILE A 12 -26.66 -20.80 -51.10
C ILE A 12 -26.49 -21.13 -49.62
N ALA A 13 -26.10 -22.35 -49.31
CA ALA A 13 -25.69 -22.74 -47.96
C ALA A 13 -24.28 -22.19 -47.70
N LEU A 14 -24.18 -21.08 -46.97
CA LEU A 14 -22.91 -20.62 -46.37
C LEU A 14 -22.60 -21.53 -45.16
N THR A 15 -21.71 -22.50 -45.34
CA THR A 15 -21.07 -23.19 -44.22
C THR A 15 -20.09 -22.24 -43.54
N VAL A 16 -20.52 -21.66 -42.42
CA VAL A 16 -19.63 -20.97 -41.48
C VAL A 16 -18.80 -22.05 -40.77
N PHE A 17 -17.52 -22.15 -41.15
CA PHE A 17 -16.54 -22.88 -40.35
C PHE A 17 -16.28 -22.08 -39.07
N SER A 18 -16.96 -22.44 -37.99
CA SER A 18 -16.61 -21.99 -36.66
C SER A 18 -15.25 -22.58 -36.30
N ILE A 19 -14.18 -21.83 -36.53
CA ILE A 19 -12.87 -22.10 -35.93
C ILE A 19 -13.07 -21.86 -34.44
N SER A 20 -13.36 -22.93 -33.73
CA SER A 20 -13.25 -22.98 -32.28
C SER A 20 -11.77 -22.90 -31.99
N GLY A 21 -11.25 -21.67 -31.87
CA GLY A 21 -9.94 -21.43 -31.30
C GLY A 21 -9.98 -21.92 -29.87
N SER A 22 -9.53 -23.14 -29.65
CA SER A 22 -9.15 -23.59 -28.31
C SER A 22 -8.02 -22.67 -27.88
N LEU A 23 -8.33 -21.68 -27.05
CA LEU A 23 -7.35 -21.08 -26.16
C LEU A 23 -6.80 -22.24 -25.33
N ILE A 24 -5.70 -22.82 -25.80
CA ILE A 24 -4.86 -23.66 -24.96
C ILE A 24 -4.41 -22.71 -23.86
N ALA A 25 -5.03 -22.84 -22.69
CA ALA A 25 -4.46 -22.31 -21.47
C ALA A 25 -3.04 -22.87 -21.41
N GLU A 26 -2.05 -21.99 -21.56
CA GLU A 26 -0.66 -22.32 -21.29
C GLU A 26 -0.59 -23.07 -19.97
N ASP A 27 0.07 -24.21 -20.03
CA ASP A 27 0.16 -25.23 -19.01
C ASP A 27 0.58 -24.59 -17.66
N ARG A 28 -0.38 -24.30 -16.79
CA ARG A 28 -0.15 -23.82 -15.41
C ARG A 28 0.43 -24.93 -14.51
N ALA A 29 0.93 -26.03 -15.07
CA ALA A 29 1.53 -27.14 -14.33
C ALA A 29 2.94 -26.81 -13.80
N THR A 30 3.67 -25.90 -14.42
CA THR A 30 4.93 -25.41 -13.87
C THR A 30 4.66 -24.11 -13.11
N GLY A 31 4.74 -24.17 -11.77
CA GLY A 31 4.74 -22.95 -10.94
C GLY A 31 5.83 -21.97 -11.39
N TRP A 32 5.79 -20.74 -10.88
CA TRP A 32 6.81 -19.76 -11.22
C TRP A 32 8.22 -20.31 -10.97
N THR A 33 9.10 -20.20 -11.95
CA THR A 33 10.52 -20.50 -11.83
C THR A 33 11.33 -19.24 -12.03
N ALA A 34 12.31 -19.01 -11.15
CA ALA A 34 13.22 -17.88 -11.29
C ALA A 34 13.99 -17.94 -12.62
N ASP A 35 14.20 -16.79 -13.25
CA ASP A 35 15.06 -16.66 -14.43
C ASP A 35 16.50 -17.04 -14.06
N SER A 36 16.98 -18.13 -14.67
CA SER A 36 18.28 -18.71 -14.36
C SER A 36 19.46 -17.80 -14.72
N GLU A 37 19.33 -16.93 -15.72
CA GLU A 37 20.37 -15.97 -16.09
C GLU A 37 20.42 -14.83 -15.08
N MET A 38 19.26 -14.36 -14.63
CA MET A 38 19.17 -13.34 -13.59
C MET A 38 19.74 -13.83 -12.25
N VAL A 39 19.43 -15.07 -11.85
CA VAL A 39 20.01 -15.68 -10.65
C VAL A 39 21.54 -15.72 -10.77
N LYS A 40 22.10 -16.24 -11.87
CA LYS A 40 23.56 -16.28 -12.10
C LYS A 40 24.19 -14.89 -12.03
N LYS A 41 23.57 -13.90 -12.68
CA LYS A 41 24.04 -12.50 -12.72
C LYS A 41 24.07 -11.87 -11.34
N PHE A 42 23.08 -12.13 -10.49
CA PHE A 42 23.04 -11.57 -9.14
C PHE A 42 23.97 -12.30 -8.17
N GLU A 43 24.05 -13.63 -8.27
CA GLU A 43 25.01 -14.42 -7.51
C GLU A 43 26.46 -13.98 -7.81
N SER A 44 26.79 -13.71 -9.08
CA SER A 44 28.14 -13.24 -9.46
C SER A 44 28.46 -11.82 -8.96
N ARG A 45 27.44 -10.99 -8.66
CA ARG A 45 27.61 -9.63 -8.10
C ARG A 45 27.84 -9.64 -6.58
N SER A 46 27.29 -10.66 -5.89
CA SER A 46 27.39 -10.79 -4.44
C SER A 46 28.84 -10.91 -3.97
N SER A 47 29.71 -11.52 -4.77
CA SER A 47 31.10 -11.82 -4.38
C SER A 47 32.08 -10.65 -4.53
N SER A 48 31.72 -9.52 -5.15
CA SER A 48 32.70 -8.45 -5.44
C SER A 48 32.29 -7.02 -5.12
N ASN A 49 30.99 -6.67 -5.07
CA ASN A 49 30.60 -5.24 -5.08
C ASN A 49 29.51 -4.80 -4.09
N ASN A 50 29.10 -5.66 -3.13
CA ASN A 50 27.96 -5.36 -2.25
C ASN A 50 28.33 -5.10 -0.78
N GLY A 51 29.51 -4.51 -0.52
CA GLY A 51 29.94 -4.14 0.83
C GLY A 51 30.01 -5.31 1.81
N GLY A 52 30.26 -6.53 1.30
CA GLY A 52 30.38 -7.76 2.11
C GLY A 52 29.06 -8.44 2.50
N ARG A 53 27.91 -8.06 1.92
CA ARG A 53 26.62 -8.72 2.19
C ARG A 53 26.35 -9.86 1.21
N ASP A 54 26.26 -11.08 1.74
CA ASP A 54 25.89 -12.29 1.01
C ASP A 54 24.36 -12.39 0.90
N PHE A 55 23.83 -12.15 -0.30
CA PHE A 55 22.40 -12.33 -0.59
C PHE A 55 22.15 -13.72 -1.18
N ILE A 56 21.09 -14.38 -0.72
CA ILE A 56 20.64 -15.68 -1.25
C ILE A 56 19.68 -15.43 -2.42
N TYR A 57 20.12 -15.73 -3.64
CA TYR A 57 19.30 -15.60 -4.86
C TYR A 57 18.75 -16.94 -5.38
N SER A 58 19.18 -18.06 -4.79
CA SER A 58 18.79 -19.40 -5.22
C SER A 58 18.05 -20.10 -4.09
N GLU A 59 16.85 -20.61 -4.39
CA GLU A 59 15.98 -21.30 -3.42
C GLU A 59 16.72 -22.45 -2.70
N LYS A 60 17.55 -23.20 -3.43
CA LYS A 60 18.36 -24.30 -2.87
C LYS A 60 19.39 -23.88 -1.81
N LYS A 61 19.67 -22.58 -1.68
CA LYS A 61 20.60 -22.00 -0.70
C LYS A 61 19.88 -21.36 0.49
N VAL A 62 18.54 -21.31 0.47
CA VAL A 62 17.76 -20.85 1.62
C VAL A 62 17.97 -21.86 2.75
N PRO A 63 18.49 -21.45 3.92
CA PRO A 63 18.69 -22.37 5.03
C PRO A 63 17.35 -22.86 5.57
N GLU A 64 17.35 -24.01 6.23
CA GLU A 64 16.18 -24.44 6.99
C GLU A 64 15.90 -23.45 8.13
N TYR A 65 14.61 -23.17 8.38
CA TYR A 65 14.16 -22.32 9.47
C TYR A 65 12.85 -22.85 10.04
N SER A 66 12.59 -22.51 11.31
CA SER A 66 11.33 -22.76 11.98
C SER A 66 10.62 -21.45 12.26
N LEU A 67 9.32 -21.37 11.92
CA LEU A 67 8.50 -20.23 12.30
C LEU A 67 7.95 -20.40 13.72
N PRO A 68 7.83 -19.31 14.50
CA PRO A 68 7.12 -19.36 15.77
C PRO A 68 5.66 -19.76 15.58
N ASP A 69 5.11 -20.54 16.52
CA ASP A 69 3.68 -20.84 16.49
C ASP A 69 2.88 -19.59 16.89
N ILE A 70 2.16 -19.05 15.90
CA ILE A 70 1.36 -17.83 16.09
C ILE A 70 0.12 -18.09 16.94
N LEU A 71 -0.37 -19.33 17.04
CA LEU A 71 -1.55 -19.73 17.81
C LEU A 71 -1.18 -20.39 19.16
N THR A 72 0.01 -20.08 19.68
CA THR A 72 0.40 -20.42 21.05
C THR A 72 0.75 -19.15 21.81
N THR A 73 0.15 -18.93 22.97
CA THR A 73 0.45 -17.78 23.84
C THR A 73 1.87 -17.87 24.40
N ASN A 74 2.37 -16.78 24.98
CA ASN A 74 3.67 -16.79 25.66
C ASN A 74 3.68 -17.72 26.89
N SER A 75 2.51 -18.04 27.46
CA SER A 75 2.35 -19.05 28.53
C SER A 75 2.31 -20.49 28.02
N GLY A 76 2.31 -20.72 26.70
CA GLY A 76 2.27 -22.05 26.08
C GLY A 76 0.86 -22.59 25.82
N GLU A 77 -0.20 -21.80 26.03
CA GLU A 77 -1.58 -22.21 25.79
C GLU A 77 -1.94 -22.11 24.30
N LYS A 78 -2.69 -23.08 23.79
CA LYS A 78 -3.18 -23.04 22.42
C LYS A 78 -4.36 -22.08 22.29
N VAL A 79 -4.28 -21.20 21.29
CA VAL A 79 -5.35 -20.27 20.91
C VAL A 79 -6.27 -20.99 19.95
N THR A 80 -7.52 -21.20 20.37
CA THR A 80 -8.53 -21.95 19.60
C THR A 80 -9.76 -21.11 19.26
N ALA A 81 -9.90 -19.94 19.87
CA ALA A 81 -11.03 -19.04 19.66
C ALA A 81 -10.59 -17.60 19.34
N VAL A 82 -11.43 -16.88 18.58
CA VAL A 82 -11.22 -15.46 18.24
C VAL A 82 -11.06 -14.61 19.51
N LYS A 83 -11.84 -14.88 20.56
CA LYS A 83 -11.75 -14.15 21.82
C LYS A 83 -10.36 -14.26 22.46
N GLU A 84 -9.78 -15.46 22.50
CA GLU A 84 -8.43 -15.71 23.04
C GLU A 84 -7.35 -15.02 22.19
N TRP A 85 -7.52 -15.05 20.87
CA TRP A 85 -6.65 -14.31 19.95
C TRP A 85 -6.68 -12.81 20.24
N GLU A 86 -7.87 -12.21 20.28
CA GLU A 86 -8.02 -10.76 20.42
C GLU A 86 -7.64 -10.25 21.82
N SER A 87 -7.99 -10.99 22.88
CA SER A 87 -7.76 -10.56 24.27
C SER A 87 -6.36 -10.88 24.78
N THR A 88 -5.69 -11.91 24.23
CA THR A 88 -4.42 -12.42 24.77
C THR A 88 -3.33 -12.43 23.72
N ARG A 89 -3.46 -13.25 22.67
CA ARG A 89 -2.33 -13.51 21.76
C ARG A 89 -1.95 -12.32 20.88
N ARG A 90 -2.93 -11.60 20.34
CA ARG A 90 -2.68 -10.40 19.52
C ARG A 90 -1.97 -9.30 20.33
N PRO A 91 -2.40 -8.97 21.57
CA PRO A 91 -1.63 -8.08 22.44
C PRO A 91 -0.18 -8.51 22.68
N GLU A 92 0.08 -9.80 22.94
CA GLU A 92 1.43 -10.34 23.12
C GLU A 92 2.30 -10.13 21.87
N ILE A 93 1.76 -10.43 20.68
CA ILE A 93 2.47 -10.24 19.41
C ILE A 93 2.76 -8.75 19.18
N LEU A 94 1.78 -7.88 19.39
CA LEU A 94 1.97 -6.43 19.28
C LEU A 94 3.06 -5.92 20.23
N GLU A 95 3.12 -6.48 21.43
CA GLU A 95 4.14 -6.16 22.41
C GLU A 95 5.54 -6.62 21.98
N LEU A 96 5.67 -7.80 21.38
CA LEU A 96 6.93 -8.27 20.78
C LEU A 96 7.39 -7.33 19.65
N PHE A 97 6.49 -6.91 18.77
CA PHE A 97 6.81 -5.97 17.69
C PHE A 97 7.20 -4.58 18.22
N ARG A 98 6.51 -4.06 19.23
CA ARG A 98 6.88 -2.79 19.88
C ARG A 98 8.26 -2.88 20.52
N ARG A 99 8.56 -3.99 21.20
CA ARG A 99 9.83 -4.12 21.93
C ARG A 99 11.03 -4.41 21.04
N HIS A 100 10.84 -5.19 19.97
CA HIS A 100 11.96 -5.77 19.22
C HIS A 100 12.05 -5.37 17.75
N VAL A 101 11.04 -4.68 17.20
CA VAL A 101 11.00 -4.37 15.77
C VAL A 101 10.77 -2.89 15.50
N TYR A 102 9.64 -2.34 15.94
CA TYR A 102 9.19 -1.00 15.53
C TYR A 102 9.36 0.08 16.61
N GLY A 103 9.48 -0.32 17.88
CA GLY A 103 9.52 0.58 19.02
C GLY A 103 8.14 0.98 19.54
N ARG A 104 8.11 1.67 20.68
CA ARG A 104 6.93 2.18 21.37
C ARG A 104 6.67 3.63 21.02
N ASN A 105 5.47 3.91 20.54
CA ASN A 105 5.02 5.27 20.31
C ASN A 105 4.79 5.96 21.66
N PRO A 106 5.44 7.12 21.92
CA PRO A 106 5.31 7.84 23.19
C PRO A 106 3.96 8.53 23.35
N VAL A 107 3.29 8.80 22.22
CA VAL A 107 2.01 9.50 22.16
C VAL A 107 1.03 8.73 21.27
N ARG A 108 -0.24 8.69 21.66
CA ARG A 108 -1.33 8.25 20.77
C ARG A 108 -1.81 9.45 19.97
N ARG A 109 -3.03 9.94 20.21
CA ARG A 109 -3.53 11.18 19.62
C ARG A 109 -3.02 12.37 20.44
N PRO A 110 -2.25 13.30 19.87
CA PRO A 110 -1.81 14.49 20.59
C PRO A 110 -2.98 15.40 20.95
N GLU A 111 -2.87 16.08 22.09
CA GLU A 111 -3.87 17.05 22.53
C GLU A 111 -3.89 18.29 21.63
N GLN A 112 -2.70 18.79 21.24
CA GLN A 112 -2.54 19.96 20.37
C GLN A 112 -2.42 19.56 18.89
N MET A 113 -3.41 18.83 18.41
CA MET A 113 -3.57 18.48 16.99
C MET A 113 -4.70 19.29 16.38
N SER A 114 -4.45 19.96 15.26
CA SER A 114 -5.46 20.76 14.54
C SER A 114 -5.50 20.45 13.05
N PHE A 115 -6.68 20.64 12.45
CA PHE A 115 -6.93 20.41 11.03
C PHE A 115 -7.37 21.71 10.38
N ASP A 116 -6.71 22.10 9.30
CA ASP A 116 -7.04 23.28 8.52
C ASP A 116 -7.27 22.88 7.06
N VAL A 117 -8.52 23.00 6.59
CA VAL A 117 -8.86 22.82 5.18
C VAL A 117 -8.57 24.13 4.47
N TYR A 118 -7.40 24.22 3.82
CA TYR A 118 -6.92 25.50 3.26
C TYR A 118 -7.23 25.65 1.77
N ASP A 119 -7.65 24.58 1.10
CA ASP A 119 -7.99 24.58 -0.33
C ASP A 119 -9.09 23.55 -0.61
N VAL A 120 -10.06 23.95 -1.43
CA VAL A 120 -11.17 23.12 -1.88
C VAL A 120 -11.43 23.40 -3.35
N ASP A 121 -11.47 22.34 -4.16
CA ASP A 121 -11.84 22.40 -5.57
C ASP A 121 -12.97 21.40 -5.83
N PRO A 122 -14.22 21.87 -5.98
CA PRO A 122 -15.37 20.99 -6.21
C PRO A 122 -15.38 20.39 -7.62
N GLU A 123 -14.58 20.91 -8.56
CA GLU A 123 -14.58 20.51 -9.96
C GLU A 123 -13.37 19.64 -10.33
N ALA A 124 -12.65 19.13 -9.33
CA ALA A 124 -11.49 18.27 -9.57
C ALA A 124 -11.87 17.01 -10.35
N MET A 125 -10.91 16.51 -11.14
CA MET A 125 -11.10 15.33 -12.01
C MET A 125 -12.28 15.47 -12.98
N ASP A 126 -12.40 16.62 -13.64
CA ASP A 126 -13.48 16.94 -14.58
C ASP A 126 -14.88 16.90 -13.92
N GLY A 127 -14.99 17.46 -12.71
CA GLY A 127 -16.24 17.49 -11.94
C GLY A 127 -16.62 16.16 -11.28
N LYS A 128 -15.77 15.14 -11.34
CA LYS A 128 -16.05 13.82 -10.72
C LYS A 128 -15.74 13.79 -9.23
N ALA A 129 -14.88 14.69 -8.74
CA ALA A 129 -14.50 14.73 -7.34
C ALA A 129 -14.41 16.15 -6.80
N THR A 130 -14.70 16.29 -5.51
CA THR A 130 -14.26 17.41 -4.71
C THR A 130 -12.87 17.11 -4.16
N ARG A 131 -11.87 17.91 -4.52
CA ARG A 131 -10.57 17.92 -3.85
C ARG A 131 -10.64 18.76 -2.58
N LYS A 132 -10.01 18.27 -1.52
CA LYS A 132 -9.63 19.06 -0.35
C LYS A 132 -8.14 18.88 -0.08
N GLN A 133 -7.46 19.98 0.24
CA GLN A 133 -6.13 19.91 0.84
C GLN A 133 -6.23 20.32 2.31
N VAL A 134 -5.66 19.51 3.18
CA VAL A 134 -5.75 19.65 4.63
C VAL A 134 -4.36 19.73 5.23
N LYS A 135 -4.10 20.72 6.07
CA LYS A 135 -2.93 20.78 6.94
C LYS A 135 -3.29 20.18 8.27
N ILE A 136 -2.65 19.06 8.61
CA ILE A 136 -2.66 18.53 9.97
C ILE A 136 -1.46 19.13 10.69
N THR A 137 -1.70 19.87 11.76
CA THR A 137 -0.63 20.48 12.56
C THR A 137 -0.57 19.81 13.93
N PHE A 138 0.62 19.37 14.30
CA PHE A 138 0.94 18.84 15.62
C PHE A 138 1.82 19.84 16.37
N LYS A 139 1.49 20.14 17.62
CA LYS A 139 2.30 21.02 18.48
C LYS A 139 2.66 20.32 19.77
N ASN A 140 3.89 20.56 20.23
CA ASN A 140 4.37 20.13 21.53
C ASN A 140 5.59 20.96 21.93
N ASN A 141 5.67 21.38 23.19
CA ASN A 141 6.83 22.11 23.77
C ASN A 141 7.35 23.26 22.89
N GLY A 142 6.45 24.06 22.28
CA GLY A 142 6.80 25.20 21.43
C GLY A 142 7.29 24.84 20.01
N LYS A 143 7.39 23.54 19.69
CA LYS A 143 7.66 23.04 18.33
C LYS A 143 6.36 22.72 17.61
N SER A 144 6.43 22.65 16.28
CA SER A 144 5.30 22.32 15.41
C SER A 144 5.76 21.44 14.25
N LEU A 145 4.96 20.45 13.89
CA LEU A 145 5.09 19.66 12.67
C LEU A 145 3.81 19.80 11.84
N LEU A 146 3.94 19.81 10.52
CA LEU A 146 2.82 19.92 9.60
C LEU A 146 2.84 18.76 8.60
N VAL A 147 1.69 18.13 8.42
CA VAL A 147 1.45 17.11 7.40
C VAL A 147 0.41 17.61 6.41
N ASN A 148 0.78 17.65 5.12
CA ASN A 148 -0.15 18.00 4.06
C ASN A 148 -0.86 16.74 3.56
N VAL A 149 -2.19 16.76 3.58
CA VAL A 149 -3.04 15.67 3.11
C VAL A 149 -3.86 16.17 1.93
N VAL A 150 -3.85 15.42 0.84
CA VAL A 150 -4.78 15.59 -0.27
C VAL A 150 -5.88 14.55 -0.17
N ILE A 151 -7.12 14.97 -0.41
CA ILE A 151 -8.32 14.15 -0.36
C ILE A 151 -9.12 14.40 -1.64
N PHE A 152 -9.48 13.36 -2.36
CA PHE A 152 -10.48 13.40 -3.42
C PHE A 152 -11.71 12.62 -2.98
N ILE A 153 -12.88 13.26 -3.02
CA ILE A 153 -14.17 12.67 -2.62
C ILE A 153 -15.07 12.64 -3.87
N PRO A 154 -15.68 11.51 -4.24
CA PRO A 154 -16.62 11.46 -5.35
C PRO A 154 -17.78 12.45 -5.18
N ASN A 155 -18.10 13.21 -6.22
CA ASN A 155 -19.17 14.22 -6.18
C ASN A 155 -20.59 13.62 -6.22
N ASP A 156 -20.72 12.40 -6.71
CA ASP A 156 -21.97 11.63 -6.74
C ASP A 156 -22.27 10.92 -5.42
N ALA A 157 -21.43 11.09 -4.40
CA ALA A 157 -21.63 10.52 -3.08
C ALA A 157 -22.77 11.22 -2.31
N GLU A 158 -23.86 10.50 -2.06
CA GLU A 158 -25.00 10.98 -1.25
C GLU A 158 -24.75 10.86 0.27
N HIS A 159 -23.76 10.06 0.66
CA HIS A 159 -23.41 9.73 2.05
C HIS A 159 -21.89 9.65 2.21
N PRO A 160 -21.35 9.65 3.45
CA PRO A 160 -19.92 9.40 3.67
C PRO A 160 -19.44 8.12 2.99
N VAL A 161 -18.35 8.22 2.22
CA VAL A 161 -17.76 7.10 1.49
C VAL A 161 -16.56 6.51 2.23
N PRO A 162 -16.30 5.20 2.09
CA PRO A 162 -15.03 4.60 2.51
C PRO A 162 -13.84 5.26 1.79
N ALA A 163 -12.67 5.26 2.44
CA ALA A 163 -11.47 5.89 1.93
C ALA A 163 -10.31 4.89 1.81
N PHE A 164 -9.49 5.07 0.77
CA PHE A 164 -8.17 4.47 0.68
C PHE A 164 -7.11 5.52 1.00
N LEU A 165 -6.23 5.21 1.95
CA LEU A 165 -5.12 6.07 2.35
C LEU A 165 -3.81 5.54 1.78
N LEU A 166 -3.10 6.39 1.04
CA LEU A 166 -1.73 6.17 0.61
C LEU A 166 -0.75 6.98 1.49
N ILE A 167 0.22 6.28 2.07
CA ILE A 167 1.45 6.92 2.56
C ILE A 167 2.42 6.95 1.38
N CYS A 168 2.63 8.13 0.79
CA CYS A 168 3.55 8.28 -0.33
C CYS A 168 4.99 8.40 0.17
N ASN A 169 5.82 7.43 -0.18
CA ASN A 169 7.27 7.44 0.05
C ASN A 169 8.09 7.74 -1.23
N ARG A 170 7.41 8.13 -2.31
CA ARG A 170 8.00 8.57 -3.57
C ARG A 170 7.88 10.09 -3.67
N ASP A 171 8.53 10.67 -4.69
CA ASP A 171 8.49 12.10 -4.97
C ASP A 171 7.07 12.68 -4.85
N LYS A 172 6.91 13.85 -4.21
CA LYS A 172 5.60 14.47 -3.94
C LYS A 172 4.74 14.68 -5.19
N THR A 173 5.34 14.79 -6.37
CA THR A 173 4.61 14.83 -7.66
C THR A 173 3.76 13.57 -7.90
N ASN A 174 4.04 12.46 -7.22
CA ASN A 174 3.27 11.22 -7.28
C ASN A 174 1.87 11.38 -6.64
N ILE A 175 1.73 12.36 -5.74
CA ILE A 175 0.48 12.73 -5.07
C ILE A 175 0.03 14.15 -5.41
N ASP A 176 0.35 14.60 -6.62
CA ASP A 176 0.02 15.94 -7.11
C ASP A 176 -1.49 16.25 -6.93
N PRO A 177 -1.85 17.25 -6.12
CA PRO A 177 -3.25 17.61 -5.88
C PRO A 177 -3.93 18.24 -7.10
N THR A 178 -3.19 18.78 -8.07
CA THR A 178 -3.80 19.32 -9.30
C THR A 178 -4.24 18.22 -10.26
N ARG A 179 -3.68 17.01 -10.08
CA ARG A 179 -3.79 15.90 -11.03
C ARG A 179 -3.27 16.23 -12.44
N GLU A 180 -2.39 17.24 -12.59
CA GLU A 180 -1.64 17.46 -13.82
C GLU A 180 -0.67 16.31 -14.08
N ASN A 181 -0.04 15.81 -13.01
CA ASN A 181 0.80 14.62 -13.04
C ASN A 181 0.04 13.42 -12.46
N LYS A 182 -0.29 12.45 -13.34
CA LYS A 182 -0.94 11.20 -12.97
C LYS A 182 0.01 10.05 -13.20
N ILE A 183 0.12 9.16 -12.22
CA ILE A 183 0.95 7.98 -12.31
C ILE A 183 0.22 6.77 -11.73
N GLU A 184 0.56 5.58 -12.21
CA GLU A 184 -0.08 4.33 -11.79
C GLU A 184 0.13 4.00 -10.30
N TYR A 185 1.20 4.54 -9.69
CA TYR A 185 1.47 4.35 -8.27
C TYR A 185 0.35 4.84 -7.35
N TRP A 186 -0.39 5.89 -7.76
CA TRP A 186 -1.55 6.38 -7.03
C TRP A 186 -2.74 6.57 -7.98
N PRO A 187 -3.56 5.52 -8.18
CA PRO A 187 -4.68 5.53 -9.12
C PRO A 187 -5.91 6.21 -8.50
N ALA A 188 -5.78 7.48 -8.12
CA ALA A 188 -6.82 8.24 -7.42
C ALA A 188 -8.13 8.32 -8.23
N GLU A 189 -8.03 8.47 -9.54
CA GLU A 189 -9.18 8.51 -10.46
C GLU A 189 -9.97 7.20 -10.46
N ASP A 190 -9.29 6.04 -10.44
CA ASP A 190 -9.97 4.74 -10.40
C ASP A 190 -10.61 4.49 -9.04
N ILE A 191 -9.96 4.92 -7.95
CA ILE A 191 -10.52 4.86 -6.59
C ILE A 191 -11.81 5.68 -6.52
N VAL A 192 -11.78 6.92 -7.01
CA VAL A 192 -12.93 7.83 -7.05
C VAL A 192 -14.04 7.28 -7.94
N ALA A 193 -13.73 6.82 -9.16
CA ALA A 193 -14.71 6.28 -10.10
C ALA A 193 -15.42 5.02 -9.56
N ARG A 194 -14.87 4.38 -8.52
CA ARG A 194 -15.45 3.22 -7.83
C ARG A 194 -16.24 3.60 -6.58
N GLY A 195 -16.40 4.90 -6.29
CA GLY A 195 -17.19 5.42 -5.18
C GLY A 195 -16.42 5.51 -3.85
N TYR A 196 -15.09 5.48 -3.88
CA TYR A 196 -14.24 5.61 -2.70
C TYR A 196 -13.55 6.98 -2.67
N ALA A 197 -13.28 7.51 -1.48
CA ALA A 197 -12.36 8.63 -1.34
C ALA A 197 -10.90 8.17 -1.53
N ALA A 198 -10.11 8.95 -2.27
CA ALA A 198 -8.67 8.76 -2.38
C ALA A 198 -7.95 9.78 -1.49
N VAL A 199 -7.18 9.30 -0.52
CA VAL A 199 -6.44 10.13 0.44
C VAL A 199 -4.96 9.84 0.31
N ALA A 200 -4.12 10.87 0.35
CA ALA A 200 -2.68 10.69 0.42
C ALA A 200 -1.98 11.77 1.24
N PHE A 201 -0.88 11.39 1.87
CA PHE A 201 0.13 12.30 2.42
C PHE A 201 1.53 11.77 2.13
N HIS A 202 2.54 12.63 2.25
CA HIS A 202 3.92 12.23 2.04
C HIS A 202 4.60 11.83 3.36
N ASN A 203 5.27 10.67 3.41
CA ASN A 203 5.89 10.14 4.63
C ASN A 203 6.87 11.12 5.29
N ALA A 204 7.67 11.84 4.49
CA ALA A 204 8.64 12.81 4.98
C ALA A 204 8.03 14.05 5.63
N ASP A 205 6.73 14.31 5.46
CA ASP A 205 6.05 15.34 6.25
C ASP A 205 5.88 14.88 7.72
N VAL A 206 5.85 13.57 7.97
CA VAL A 206 5.83 12.97 9.32
C VAL A 206 7.26 12.75 9.81
N ASP A 207 8.07 12.01 9.05
CA ASP A 207 9.46 11.72 9.38
C ASP A 207 10.27 11.51 8.10
N PRO A 208 11.25 12.36 7.78
CA PRO A 208 12.14 12.19 6.64
C PRO A 208 12.91 10.85 6.65
N ASP A 209 13.01 10.18 5.49
CA ASP A 209 13.77 8.92 5.34
C ASP A 209 15.28 9.16 5.25
N ASN A 210 15.84 9.78 6.29
CA ASN A 210 17.28 9.96 6.44
C ASN A 210 17.66 9.86 7.92
N TYR A 211 18.68 9.06 8.22
CA TYR A 211 19.13 8.91 9.59
C TYR A 211 19.88 10.17 10.06
N ASP A 212 19.21 10.98 10.88
CA ASP A 212 19.74 12.20 11.49
C ASP A 212 19.88 12.09 13.02
N LYS A 213 19.84 10.86 13.54
CA LYS A 213 19.71 10.53 14.97
C LYS A 213 18.38 10.98 15.58
N PHE A 214 17.30 10.97 14.78
CA PHE A 214 15.93 11.27 15.19
C PHE A 214 15.75 12.70 15.69
N GLN A 215 16.42 13.65 15.03
CA GLN A 215 16.46 15.06 15.42
C GLN A 215 15.46 15.93 14.64
N ASN A 216 14.79 15.36 13.64
CA ASN A 216 13.78 16.02 12.81
C ASN A 216 12.41 15.31 12.92
N GLY A 217 11.47 15.73 12.06
CA GLY A 217 10.17 15.10 11.94
C GLY A 217 9.38 15.08 13.24
N ILE A 218 8.59 14.03 13.41
CA ILE A 218 7.74 13.80 14.57
C ILE A 218 8.56 13.41 15.82
N HIS A 219 9.73 12.82 15.63
CA HIS A 219 10.65 12.47 16.71
C HIS A 219 11.14 13.71 17.45
N ALA A 220 11.52 14.77 16.72
CA ALA A 220 11.89 16.05 17.32
C ALA A 220 10.78 16.68 18.17
N LEU A 221 9.51 16.30 17.92
CA LEU A 221 8.35 16.83 18.60
C LEU A 221 8.02 16.08 19.91
N TYR A 222 8.27 14.77 19.98
CA TYR A 222 7.82 13.93 21.09
C TYR A 222 8.90 13.11 21.79
N ASP A 223 10.09 12.98 21.23
CA ASP A 223 11.19 12.35 21.95
C ASP A 223 11.77 13.35 22.95
N GLU A 224 11.77 12.96 24.22
CA GLU A 224 12.31 13.75 25.33
C GLU A 224 13.48 13.01 25.98
N GLY A 225 14.60 13.71 26.19
CA GLY A 225 15.76 13.14 26.86
C GLY A 225 16.47 12.05 26.05
N GLU A 226 17.00 11.05 26.77
CA GLU A 226 17.69 9.91 26.18
C GLU A 226 16.67 8.90 25.65
N ARG A 227 16.86 8.47 24.40
CA ARG A 227 15.98 7.48 23.76
C ARG A 227 16.24 6.09 24.33
N HIS A 228 15.18 5.43 24.79
CA HIS A 228 15.22 4.03 25.18
C HIS A 228 15.46 3.11 23.96
N ASP A 229 16.01 1.92 24.21
CA ASP A 229 16.28 0.91 23.17
C ASP A 229 15.01 0.43 22.44
N ASP A 230 13.83 0.60 23.07
CA ASP A 230 12.53 0.29 22.49
C ASP A 230 11.73 1.54 22.07
N ALA A 231 12.38 2.69 21.89
CA ALA A 231 11.74 3.89 21.33
C ALA A 231 11.36 3.69 19.85
N TRP A 232 10.17 4.14 19.46
CA TRP A 232 9.69 4.13 18.07
C TRP A 232 10.67 4.73 17.06
N ALA A 233 10.73 4.18 15.85
CA ALA A 233 11.55 4.71 14.75
C ALA A 233 10.67 5.14 13.55
N THR A 234 11.31 5.54 12.46
CA THR A 234 10.69 6.08 11.24
C THR A 234 9.50 5.28 10.70
N LEU A 235 9.56 3.93 10.66
CA LEU A 235 8.41 3.11 10.22
C LEU A 235 7.20 3.21 11.17
N ALA A 236 7.46 3.25 12.48
CA ALA A 236 6.41 3.43 13.48
C ALA A 236 5.87 4.86 13.48
N ALA A 237 6.73 5.85 13.19
CA ALA A 237 6.34 7.24 12.98
C ALA A 237 5.41 7.41 11.78
N TRP A 238 5.72 6.81 10.62
CA TRP A 238 4.84 6.88 9.44
C TRP A 238 3.48 6.21 9.66
N ALA A 239 3.43 5.17 10.51
CA ALA A 239 2.20 4.45 10.83
C ALA A 239 1.33 5.11 11.92
N TRP A 240 1.91 6.04 12.68
CA TRP A 240 1.26 6.75 13.79
C TRP A 240 0.28 7.81 13.29
#